data_AF-A0A7K4FTW6-F1
#
_entry.id   AF-A0A7K4FTW6-F1
#
_cell.length_a   1.000
_cell.length_b   1.000
_cell.length_c   1.000
_cell.angle_alpha   90.00
_cell.angle_beta   90.00
_cell.angle_gamma   90.00
#
_symmetry.space_group_name_H-M   'P 1'
#
loop_
_entity.id
_entity.type
_entity.pdbx_description
1 polymer ?
#
loop_
_entity_poly.entity_id
_entity_poly.type
_entity_poly.pdbx_seq_one_letter_code
_entity_poly.pdbx_strand_id
1 'polypeptide(L)'
;MVSELEKCESAYLREALNQPVNWRIWSKKAFEDARTEDKPLLIDVGASWCHWCHVMDELTYSNKDIANIINQNFIPIKVDRDEMPELDRKLQNLVSQITGESGWPLTVFMTPDEKVFFGGTFFPPDDSYGRVGFKKLLSQIIKIWKEDKHKINTNS
;
A
#
# COMPACT_ATOMS: atom_id res chain seq x y z
N MET A 1 11.55 15.26 -12.76
CA MET A 1 10.07 15.22 -12.73
C MET A 1 9.66 15.54 -11.30
N VAL A 2 8.78 16.51 -11.12
CA VAL A 2 8.23 16.91 -9.81
C VAL A 2 7.31 15.78 -9.34
N SER A 3 7.48 15.29 -8.11
CA SER A 3 6.61 14.25 -7.56
C SER A 3 5.17 14.77 -7.46
N GLU A 4 4.16 13.96 -7.81
CA GLU A 4 2.75 14.37 -7.76
C GLU A 4 2.33 14.78 -6.33
N LEU A 5 3.02 14.23 -5.32
CA LEU A 5 2.83 14.53 -3.89
C LEU A 5 3.31 15.95 -3.49
N GLU A 6 4.24 16.57 -4.23
CA GLU A 6 4.73 17.93 -3.93
C GLU A 6 3.64 18.99 -4.06
N LYS A 7 2.55 18.67 -4.78
CA LYS A 7 1.41 19.55 -4.99
C LYS A 7 0.26 19.32 -4.00
N CYS A 8 0.38 18.33 -3.11
CA CYS A 8 -0.64 18.00 -2.12
C CYS A 8 -0.57 18.93 -0.90
N GLU A 9 -1.74 19.36 -0.42
CA GLU A 9 -1.84 20.15 0.81
C GLU A 9 -1.65 19.29 2.07
N SER A 10 -1.92 17.99 2.03
CA SER A 10 -1.63 17.07 3.12
C SER A 10 -0.14 17.06 3.52
N ALA A 11 0.10 17.29 4.82
CA ALA A 11 1.42 17.13 5.42
C ALA A 11 1.89 15.66 5.39
N TYR A 12 0.97 14.71 5.60
CA TYR A 12 1.26 13.28 5.57
C TYR A 12 1.78 12.83 4.20
N LEU A 13 1.13 13.28 3.12
CA LEU A 13 1.57 12.98 1.76
C LEU A 13 2.93 13.63 1.43
N ARG A 14 3.19 14.82 1.97
CA ARG A 14 4.49 15.50 1.79
C ARG A 14 5.63 14.82 2.55
N GLU A 15 5.38 14.25 3.73
CA GLU A 15 6.38 13.47 4.46
C GLU A 15 6.83 12.24 3.68
N ALA A 16 5.93 11.63 2.91
CA ALA A 16 6.23 10.49 2.04
C ALA A 16 7.29 10.81 0.97
N LEU A 17 7.51 12.09 0.61
CA LEU A 17 8.55 12.51 -0.34
C LEU A 17 9.97 12.20 0.15
N ASN A 18 10.17 12.08 1.46
CA ASN A 18 11.47 11.76 2.04
C ASN A 18 11.76 10.26 2.05
N GLN A 19 10.80 9.43 1.65
CA GLN A 19 10.93 7.99 1.64
C GLN A 19 11.50 7.49 0.30
N PRO A 20 12.26 6.37 0.28
CA PRO A 20 12.79 5.79 -0.95
C PRO A 20 11.74 5.10 -1.83
N VAL A 21 10.50 4.96 -1.35
CA VAL A 21 9.38 4.44 -2.15
C VAL A 21 8.89 5.52 -3.11
N ASN A 22 8.66 5.15 -4.37
CA ASN A 22 8.17 6.03 -5.43
C ASN A 22 6.66 6.25 -5.33
N TRP A 23 6.21 6.76 -4.20
CA TRP A 23 4.80 6.96 -3.90
C TRP A 23 4.10 7.80 -4.97
N ARG A 24 2.87 7.39 -5.31
CA ARG A 24 1.94 8.12 -6.18
C ARG A 24 0.70 8.49 -5.38
N ILE A 25 -0.05 9.46 -5.87
CA ILE A 25 -1.37 9.79 -5.32
C ILE A 25 -2.44 8.85 -5.89
N TRP A 26 -3.54 8.71 -5.17
CA TRP A 26 -4.72 8.02 -5.70
C TRP A 26 -5.27 8.76 -6.92
N SER A 27 -5.12 8.18 -8.11
CA SER A 27 -5.54 8.80 -9.37
C SER A 27 -5.82 7.77 -10.44
N LYS A 28 -6.65 8.11 -11.43
CA LYS A 28 -6.93 7.24 -12.59
C LYS A 28 -5.66 6.79 -13.31
N LYS A 29 -4.69 7.71 -13.43
CA LYS A 29 -3.39 7.45 -14.04
C LYS A 29 -2.62 6.35 -13.31
N ALA A 30 -2.64 6.32 -11.98
CA ALA A 30 -1.97 5.25 -11.23
C ALA A 30 -2.56 3.85 -11.55
N PHE A 31 -3.89 3.77 -11.75
CA PHE A 31 -4.55 2.52 -12.17
C PHE A 31 -4.27 2.16 -13.64
N GLU A 32 -4.18 3.15 -14.54
CA GLU A 32 -3.78 2.95 -15.93
C GLU A 32 -2.33 2.45 -16.03
N ASP A 33 -1.42 3.03 -15.25
CA ASP A 33 -0.05 2.57 -15.15
C ASP A 33 0.02 1.15 -14.56
N ALA A 34 -0.80 0.83 -13.54
CA ALA A 34 -0.89 -0.53 -13.00
C ALA A 34 -1.32 -1.56 -14.05
N ARG A 35 -2.29 -1.21 -14.91
CA ARG A 35 -2.70 -2.04 -16.05
C ARG A 35 -1.59 -2.19 -17.09
N THR A 36 -0.94 -1.07 -17.44
CA THR A 36 0.08 -1.03 -18.50
C THR A 36 1.37 -1.75 -18.09
N GLU A 37 1.79 -1.56 -16.85
CA GLU A 37 2.98 -2.19 -16.27
C GLU A 37 2.71 -3.62 -15.77
N ASP A 38 1.45 -4.07 -15.78
CA ASP A 38 1.01 -5.37 -15.28
C ASP A 38 1.44 -5.64 -13.82
N LYS A 39 1.21 -4.64 -12.96
CA LYS A 39 1.58 -4.67 -11.54
C LYS A 39 0.35 -4.49 -10.66
N PRO A 40 0.30 -5.17 -9.49
CA PRO A 40 -0.71 -4.87 -8.49
C PRO A 40 -0.41 -3.50 -7.85
N LEU A 41 -1.46 -2.90 -7.27
CA LEU A 41 -1.33 -1.71 -6.45
C LEU A 41 -1.00 -2.09 -5.01
N LEU A 42 -0.13 -1.31 -4.39
CA LEU A 42 0.10 -1.30 -2.94
C LEU A 42 -0.36 0.06 -2.43
N ILE A 43 -1.47 0.08 -1.70
CA ILE A 43 -2.05 1.31 -1.17
C ILE A 43 -1.75 1.37 0.32
N ASP A 44 -1.11 2.45 0.76
CA ASP A 44 -0.94 2.79 2.17
C ASP A 44 -1.87 3.96 2.53
N VAL A 45 -2.81 3.71 3.45
CA VAL A 45 -3.70 4.73 3.98
C VAL A 45 -3.29 5.07 5.41
N GLY A 46 -3.08 6.35 5.68
CA GLY A 46 -2.72 6.83 7.00
C GLY A 46 -3.18 8.27 7.24
N ALA A 47 -2.69 8.84 8.35
CA ALA A 47 -2.97 10.21 8.74
C ALA A 47 -1.78 10.81 9.48
N SER A 48 -1.64 12.14 9.44
CA SER A 48 -0.57 12.86 10.15
C SER A 48 -0.61 12.70 11.68
N TRP A 49 -1.78 12.41 12.27
CA TRP A 49 -1.93 12.18 13.71
C TRP A 49 -1.80 10.71 14.13
N CYS A 50 -1.64 9.80 13.18
CA CYS A 50 -1.58 8.36 13.44
C CYS A 50 -0.16 7.93 13.84
N HIS A 51 0.03 7.59 15.13
CA HIS A 51 1.34 7.17 15.64
C HIS A 51 1.93 5.96 14.89
N TRP A 52 1.14 4.90 14.70
CA TRP A 52 1.62 3.67 14.05
C TRP A 52 1.92 3.86 12.55
N CYS A 53 1.31 4.86 11.91
CA CYS A 53 1.60 5.22 10.53
C CYS A 53 3.03 5.76 10.43
N HIS A 54 3.40 6.70 11.32
CA HIS A 54 4.77 7.20 11.42
C HIS A 54 5.78 6.11 11.74
N VAL A 55 5.45 5.20 12.66
CA VAL A 55 6.32 4.06 12.99
C VAL A 55 6.53 3.15 11.78
N MET A 56 5.49 2.87 10.99
CA MET A 56 5.61 2.06 9.78
C MET A 56 6.39 2.78 8.69
N ASP A 57 6.19 4.09 8.55
CA ASP A 57 6.93 4.94 7.63
C ASP A 57 8.44 4.96 7.92
N GLU A 58 8.80 5.10 9.19
CA GLU A 58 10.21 5.12 9.63
C GLU A 58 10.87 3.74 9.56
N LEU A 59 10.19 2.68 10.01
CA LEU A 59 10.81 1.36 10.13
C LEU A 59 10.74 0.55 8.83
N THR A 60 9.62 0.65 8.11
CA THR A 60 9.30 -0.24 6.98
C THR A 60 9.49 0.48 5.66
N TYR A 61 8.80 1.60 5.43
CA TYR A 61 8.85 2.28 4.12
C TYR A 61 10.13 3.08 3.88
N SER A 62 10.84 3.49 4.93
CA SER A 62 12.18 4.11 4.81
C SER A 62 13.32 3.11 4.58
N ASN A 63 13.04 1.80 4.67
CA ASN A 63 14.02 0.76 4.38
C ASN A 63 14.24 0.63 2.87
N LYS A 64 15.49 0.86 2.41
CA LYS A 64 15.84 0.86 0.98
C LYS A 64 15.59 -0.47 0.27
N ASP A 65 15.79 -1.60 0.95
CA ASP A 65 15.58 -2.91 0.33
C ASP A 65 14.09 -3.17 0.10
N ILE A 66 13.26 -2.81 1.10
CA ILE A 66 11.79 -2.89 0.98
C ILE A 66 11.31 -1.95 -0.11
N ALA A 67 11.79 -0.70 -0.13
CA ALA A 67 11.41 0.27 -1.14
C ALA A 67 11.79 -0.17 -2.56
N ASN A 68 12.96 -0.78 -2.74
CA ASN A 68 13.36 -1.36 -4.02
C ASN A 68 12.40 -2.47 -4.47
N ILE A 69 12.01 -3.36 -3.57
CA ILE A 69 11.02 -4.42 -3.87
C ILE A 69 9.69 -3.79 -4.28
N ILE A 70 9.22 -2.78 -3.54
CA ILE A 70 7.96 -2.08 -3.83
C ILE A 70 8.02 -1.42 -5.21
N ASN A 71 9.03 -0.59 -5.44
CA ASN A 71 9.18 0.20 -6.67
C ASN A 71 9.30 -0.67 -7.93
N GLN A 72 9.89 -1.87 -7.81
CA GLN A 72 10.04 -2.79 -8.93
C GLN A 72 8.77 -3.57 -9.25
N ASN A 73 7.94 -3.89 -8.25
CA ASN A 73 6.89 -4.90 -8.40
C ASN A 73 5.47 -4.38 -8.20
N PHE A 74 5.30 -3.14 -7.71
CA PHE A 74 3.99 -2.58 -7.39
C PHE A 74 3.84 -1.17 -7.98
N ILE A 75 2.59 -0.72 -8.07
CA ILE A 75 2.28 0.71 -8.13
C ILE A 75 1.97 1.17 -6.70
N PRO A 76 2.92 1.81 -5.99
CA PRO A 76 2.70 2.28 -4.63
C PRO A 76 1.86 3.57 -4.63
N ILE A 77 0.77 3.57 -3.88
CA ILE A 77 -0.12 4.72 -3.70
C ILE A 77 -0.15 5.07 -2.21
N LYS A 78 0.02 6.35 -1.90
CA LYS A 78 -0.14 6.90 -0.55
C LYS A 78 -1.46 7.67 -0.49
N VAL A 79 -2.25 7.47 0.55
CA VAL A 79 -3.55 8.10 0.75
C VAL A 79 -3.61 8.72 2.15
N ASP A 80 -4.00 9.98 2.23
CA ASP A 80 -4.38 10.61 3.48
C ASP A 80 -5.87 10.38 3.72
N ARG A 81 -6.22 9.70 4.82
CA ARG A 81 -7.62 9.44 5.18
C ARG A 81 -8.42 10.71 5.49
N ASP A 82 -7.78 11.80 5.90
CA ASP A 82 -8.49 13.04 6.18
C ASP A 82 -8.84 13.79 4.88
N GLU A 83 -8.06 13.61 3.81
CA GLU A 83 -8.40 14.10 2.46
C GLU A 83 -9.39 13.16 1.74
N MET A 84 -9.33 11.85 1.98
CA MET A 84 -10.17 10.84 1.31
C MET A 84 -10.90 9.89 2.29
N PRO A 85 -11.77 10.39 3.18
CA PRO A 85 -12.38 9.58 4.25
C PRO A 85 -13.32 8.48 3.74
N GLU A 86 -14.03 8.71 2.64
CA GLU A 86 -14.92 7.70 2.05
C GLU A 86 -14.14 6.54 1.41
N LEU A 87 -12.99 6.84 0.82
CA LEU A 87 -12.10 5.82 0.27
C LEU A 87 -11.50 4.98 1.39
N ASP A 88 -10.98 5.63 2.44
CA ASP A 88 -10.48 4.96 3.65
C ASP A 88 -11.53 3.98 4.22
N ARG A 89 -12.76 4.45 4.45
CA ARG A 89 -13.85 3.62 4.95
C ARG A 89 -14.15 2.42 4.05
N LYS A 90 -14.16 2.61 2.72
CA LYS A 90 -14.35 1.52 1.75
C LYS A 90 -13.23 0.48 1.88
N LEU A 91 -11.98 0.93 1.93
CA LEU A 91 -10.80 0.04 2.02
C LEU A 91 -10.75 -0.70 3.35
N GLN A 92 -11.01 -0.03 4.47
CA GLN A 92 -11.12 -0.66 5.80
C GLN A 92 -12.14 -1.81 5.79
N ASN A 93 -13.32 -1.58 5.23
CA ASN A 93 -14.36 -2.61 5.14
C ASN A 93 -13.93 -3.80 4.30
N LEU A 94 -13.30 -3.56 3.14
CA LEU A 94 -12.83 -4.63 2.26
C LEU A 94 -11.71 -5.46 2.91
N VAL A 95 -10.73 -4.81 3.53
CA VAL A 95 -9.65 -5.50 4.23
C VAL A 95 -10.20 -6.29 5.41
N SER A 96 -11.09 -5.70 6.21
CA SER A 96 -11.72 -6.38 7.34
C SER A 96 -12.50 -7.62 6.93
N GLN A 97 -13.19 -7.59 5.78
CA GLN A 97 -13.88 -8.78 5.25
C GLN A 97 -12.92 -9.90 4.82
N ILE A 98 -11.73 -9.56 4.34
CA ILE A 98 -10.75 -10.52 3.81
C ILE A 98 -9.88 -11.10 4.93
N THR A 99 -9.41 -10.26 5.87
CA THR A 99 -8.41 -10.63 6.88
C THR A 99 -8.88 -10.49 8.32
N GLY A 100 -10.04 -9.87 8.56
CA GLY A 100 -10.52 -9.52 9.89
C GLY A 100 -9.82 -8.30 10.50
N GLU A 101 -8.81 -7.74 9.84
CA GLU A 101 -8.06 -6.57 10.34
C GLU A 101 -8.71 -5.25 9.93
N SER A 102 -8.58 -4.24 10.81
CA SER A 102 -8.96 -2.86 10.53
C SER A 102 -8.16 -1.91 11.41
N GLY A 103 -8.01 -0.66 10.97
CA GLY A 103 -7.22 0.38 11.67
C GLY A 103 -6.15 0.99 10.78
N TRP A 104 -5.31 1.85 11.37
CA TRP A 104 -4.24 2.55 10.66
C TRP A 104 -2.86 2.22 11.27
N PRO A 105 -1.79 2.15 10.46
CA PRO A 105 -1.77 2.28 9.00
C PRO A 105 -2.55 1.14 8.34
N LEU A 106 -3.17 1.40 7.19
CA LEU A 106 -3.88 0.39 6.41
C LEU A 106 -3.12 0.14 5.13
N THR A 107 -2.53 -1.06 5.01
CA THR A 107 -1.91 -1.53 3.77
C THR A 107 -2.89 -2.39 2.98
N VAL A 108 -3.09 -2.08 1.71
CA VAL A 108 -4.01 -2.80 0.81
C VAL A 108 -3.27 -3.25 -0.44
N PHE A 109 -3.47 -4.51 -0.82
CA PHE A 109 -3.04 -5.05 -2.11
C PHE A 109 -4.25 -5.22 -3.01
N MET A 110 -4.22 -4.55 -4.16
CA MET A 110 -5.37 -4.41 -5.05
C MET A 110 -4.97 -4.65 -6.50
N THR A 111 -5.86 -5.24 -7.29
CA THR A 111 -5.67 -5.36 -8.73
C THR A 111 -5.91 -4.02 -9.45
N PRO A 112 -5.43 -3.85 -10.69
CA PRO A 112 -5.75 -2.67 -11.48
C PRO A 112 -7.26 -2.45 -11.74
N ASP A 113 -8.07 -3.48 -11.55
CA ASP A 113 -9.55 -3.45 -11.70
C ASP A 113 -10.26 -3.23 -10.35
N GLU A 114 -9.58 -2.59 -9.40
CA GLU A 114 -10.10 -2.22 -8.07
C GLU A 114 -10.49 -3.40 -7.16
N LYS A 115 -10.03 -4.62 -7.46
CA LYS A 115 -10.30 -5.79 -6.61
C LYS A 115 -9.25 -5.90 -5.51
N VAL A 116 -9.65 -5.69 -4.26
CA VAL A 116 -8.80 -5.98 -3.10
C VAL A 116 -8.70 -7.48 -2.93
N PHE A 117 -7.47 -7.99 -2.78
CA PHE A 117 -7.23 -9.42 -2.59
C PHE A 117 -6.43 -9.75 -1.34
N PHE A 118 -5.77 -8.76 -0.75
CA PHE A 118 -5.14 -8.88 0.56
C PHE A 118 -5.01 -7.50 1.21
N GLY A 119 -4.84 -7.46 2.53
CA GLY A 119 -4.52 -6.25 3.26
C GLY A 119 -4.33 -6.51 4.73
N GLY A 120 -3.91 -5.50 5.46
CA GLY A 120 -3.75 -5.57 6.90
C GLY A 120 -3.29 -4.22 7.41
N THR A 121 -2.96 -4.19 8.69
CA THR A 121 -2.60 -2.93 9.34
C THR A 121 -1.09 -2.69 9.34
N PHE A 122 -0.44 -2.91 10.48
CA PHE A 122 0.98 -2.67 10.66
C PHE A 122 1.82 -3.90 10.27
N PHE A 123 2.80 -3.69 9.39
CA PHE A 123 3.79 -4.70 9.02
C PHE A 123 5.22 -4.24 9.37
N PRO A 124 5.93 -4.95 10.28
CA PRO A 124 7.34 -4.66 10.56
C PRO A 124 8.23 -5.03 9.36
N PRO A 125 9.44 -4.48 9.24
CA PRO A 125 10.30 -4.75 8.08
C PRO A 125 10.71 -6.23 7.96
N ASP A 126 11.01 -6.87 9.08
CA ASP A 126 11.42 -8.28 9.19
C ASP A 126 10.49 -9.06 10.14
N ASP A 127 10.51 -10.39 10.05
CA ASP A 127 9.69 -11.28 10.88
C ASP A 127 9.97 -10.99 12.37
N SER A 128 8.92 -10.69 13.15
CA SER A 128 9.07 -10.30 14.55
C SER A 128 7.83 -10.63 15.37
N TYR A 129 8.02 -11.11 16.61
CA TYR A 129 6.95 -11.45 17.55
C TYR A 129 5.80 -12.28 16.94
N GLY A 130 6.12 -13.27 16.09
CA GLY A 130 5.13 -14.12 15.44
C GLY A 130 4.37 -13.46 14.28
N ARG A 131 4.74 -12.24 13.89
CA ARG A 131 4.22 -11.55 12.71
C ARG A 131 5.16 -11.71 11.52
N VAL A 132 4.57 -11.88 10.34
CA VAL A 132 5.31 -11.89 9.08
C VAL A 132 5.84 -10.50 8.77
N GLY A 133 7.12 -10.40 8.47
CA GLY A 133 7.77 -9.18 8.05
C GLY A 133 7.38 -8.78 6.64
N PHE A 134 7.43 -7.49 6.36
CA PHE A 134 6.94 -6.92 5.13
C PHE A 134 7.70 -7.43 3.90
N LYS A 135 9.02 -7.66 4.00
CA LYS A 135 9.81 -8.29 2.91
C LYS A 135 9.26 -9.63 2.48
N LYS A 136 8.89 -10.48 3.46
CA LYS A 136 8.37 -11.82 3.21
C LYS A 136 6.95 -11.76 2.68
N LEU A 137 6.11 -10.87 3.22
CA LEU A 137 4.78 -10.61 2.70
C LEU A 137 4.83 -10.15 1.24
N LEU A 138 5.65 -9.14 0.91
CA LEU A 138 5.81 -8.65 -0.47
C LEU A 138 6.23 -9.78 -1.40
N SER A 139 7.18 -10.62 -0.99
CA SER A 139 7.62 -11.78 -1.79
C SER A 139 6.48 -12.77 -2.06
N GLN A 140 5.62 -13.02 -1.07
CA GLN A 140 4.44 -13.89 -1.24
C GLN A 140 3.41 -13.27 -2.18
N ILE A 141 3.11 -11.97 -2.03
CA ILE A 141 2.17 -11.27 -2.90
C ILE A 141 2.67 -11.26 -4.36
N ILE A 142 3.96 -10.99 -4.59
CA ILE A 142 4.57 -11.04 -5.92
C ILE A 142 4.43 -12.43 -6.54
N LYS A 143 4.68 -13.48 -5.74
CA LYS A 143 4.53 -14.86 -6.20
C LYS A 143 3.09 -15.15 -6.63
N ILE A 144 2.11 -14.78 -5.80
CA ILE A 144 0.67 -14.95 -6.09
C ILE A 144 0.29 -14.18 -7.36
N TRP A 145 0.75 -12.94 -7.52
CA TRP A 145 0.49 -12.13 -8.71
C TRP A 145 1.05 -12.76 -10.00
N LYS A 146 2.24 -13.37 -9.93
CA LYS A 146 2.88 -14.00 -11.11
C LYS A 146 2.32 -15.36 -11.45
N GLU A 147 2.06 -16.19 -10.44
CA GLU A 147 1.71 -17.59 -10.63
C GLU A 147 0.20 -17.82 -10.75
N ASP A 148 -0.64 -16.93 -10.22
CA ASP A 148 -2.05 -17.27 -10.01
C ASP A 148 -3.01 -16.08 -10.09
N LYS A 149 -2.89 -15.25 -11.15
CA LYS A 149 -3.83 -14.15 -11.41
C LYS A 149 -5.30 -14.62 -11.48
N HIS A 150 -5.52 -15.87 -11.89
CA HIS A 150 -6.86 -16.46 -11.93
C HIS A 150 -7.46 -16.66 -10.53
N LYS A 151 -6.67 -17.03 -9.50
CA LYS A 151 -7.18 -17.14 -8.12
C LYS A 151 -7.51 -15.81 -7.47
N ILE A 152 -6.80 -14.75 -7.82
CA ILE A 152 -7.13 -13.39 -7.36
C ILE A 152 -8.56 -13.00 -7.81
N ASN A 153 -8.99 -13.50 -8.98
CA ASN A 153 -10.31 -13.21 -9.52
C ASN A 153 -11.46 -14.07 -8.95
N THR A 154 -11.20 -15.18 -8.26
CA THR A 154 -12.26 -16.11 -7.80
C THR A 154 -12.80 -15.90 -6.39
N ASN A 155 -12.21 -15.04 -5.55
CA ASN A 155 -12.84 -14.68 -4.28
C ASN A 155 -13.93 -13.63 -4.51
N SER A 156 -15.11 -14.07 -4.98
CA SER A 156 -16.38 -13.32 -4.99
C SER A 156 -17.40 -14.07 -4.16
#